data_AF-A0A7L9AS98-F1
#
_entry.id   AF-A0A7L9AS98-F1
#
_cell.length_a   1.000
_cell.length_b   1.000
_cell.length_c   1.000
_cell.angle_alpha   90.00
_cell.angle_beta   90.00
_cell.angle_gamma   90.00
#
_symmetry.space_group_name_H-M   'P 1'
#
loop_
_entity.id
_entity.type
_entity.pdbx_description
1 polymer ?
#
loop_
_entity_poly.entity_id
_entity_poly.type
_entity_poly.pdbx_seq_one_letter_code
_entity_poly.pdbx_strand_id
1 'polypeptide(L)'
;EQGVSEVDRVWLRGWFPLLFSLSCVVSRCKLDVRTRGLTVLFEIIKTHGDSFRPHWWRDLFNILFRIFDIMKLPEHQLEKNEWMTTTCNHA
;
A
#
# COMPACT_ATOMS: atom_id res chain seq x y z
N GLU A 1 6.20 29.56 -10.64
CA GLU A 1 5.40 28.35 -10.38
C GLU A 1 5.93 27.22 -11.24
N GLN A 2 6.65 26.26 -10.66
CA GLN A 2 7.15 25.10 -11.42
C GLN A 2 5.99 24.14 -11.60
N GLY A 3 5.42 24.11 -12.80
CA GLY A 3 4.36 23.18 -13.16
C GLY A 3 4.82 21.74 -12.92
N VAL A 4 3.93 20.92 -12.33
CA VAL A 4 4.17 19.49 -12.14
C VAL A 4 4.55 18.86 -13.47
N SER A 5 5.73 18.22 -13.50
CA SER A 5 6.25 17.50 -14.66
C SER A 5 5.20 16.56 -15.23
N GLU A 6 5.16 16.42 -16.55
CA GLU A 6 4.25 15.50 -17.23
C GLU A 6 4.37 14.07 -16.72
N VAL A 7 5.58 13.68 -16.36
CA VAL A 7 5.83 12.36 -15.82
C VAL A 7 5.21 12.21 -14.42
N ASP A 8 5.25 13.25 -13.59
CA ASP A 8 4.62 13.22 -12.26
C ASP A 8 3.09 13.19 -12.34
N ARG A 9 2.49 13.61 -13.46
CA ARG A 9 1.05 13.42 -13.67
C ARG A 9 0.66 11.94 -13.73
N VAL A 10 1.51 11.08 -14.27
CA VAL A 10 1.28 9.61 -14.31
C VAL A 10 1.21 9.05 -12.89
N TRP A 11 2.10 9.49 -12.01
CA TRP A 11 2.06 9.11 -10.61
C TRP A 11 0.80 9.62 -9.92
N LEU A 12 0.56 10.93 -9.97
CA LEU A 12 -0.53 11.58 -9.23
C LEU A 12 -1.92 11.17 -9.70
N ARG A 13 -2.09 10.84 -10.99
CA ARG A 13 -3.41 10.49 -11.55
C ARG A 13 -3.59 8.99 -11.81
N GLY A 14 -2.51 8.22 -11.84
CA GLY A 14 -2.55 6.78 -12.13
C GLY A 14 -2.08 5.95 -10.94
N TRP A 15 -0.77 5.84 -10.76
CA TRP A 15 -0.17 4.93 -9.79
C TRP A 15 -0.55 5.24 -8.35
N PHE A 16 -0.42 6.50 -7.92
CA PHE A 16 -0.67 6.88 -6.54
C PHE A 16 -2.13 6.63 -6.11
N PRO A 17 -3.17 7.08 -6.85
CA PRO A 17 -4.56 6.75 -6.51
C PRO A 17 -4.82 5.25 -6.45
N LEU A 18 -4.24 4.47 -7.35
CA LEU A 18 -4.41 3.02 -7.40
C LEU A 18 -3.79 2.34 -6.17
N LEU A 19 -2.52 2.64 -5.88
CA LEU A 19 -1.78 2.07 -4.74
C LEU A 19 -2.41 2.51 -3.40
N PHE A 20 -2.85 3.77 -3.31
CA PHE A 20 -3.57 4.27 -2.16
C PHE A 20 -4.92 3.57 -1.96
N SER A 21 -5.67 3.34 -3.04
CA SER A 21 -6.95 2.61 -2.96
C SER A 21 -6.76 1.17 -2.51
N LEU A 22 -5.73 0.47 -3.03
CA LEU A 22 -5.36 -0.87 -2.55
C LEU A 22 -4.97 -0.86 -1.07
N SER A 23 -4.21 0.14 -0.62
CA SER A 23 -3.88 0.29 0.80
C SER A 23 -5.14 0.47 1.68
N CYS A 24 -6.15 1.17 1.17
CA CYS A 24 -7.44 1.33 1.85
C CYS A 24 -8.22 0.01 1.91
N VAL A 25 -8.20 -0.80 0.84
CA VAL A 25 -8.82 -2.13 0.81
C VAL A 25 -8.17 -3.05 1.84
N VAL A 26 -6.83 -3.12 1.85
CA VAL A 26 -6.06 -3.88 2.85
C VAL A 26 -6.41 -3.40 4.26
N SER A 27 -6.61 -2.10 4.44
CA SER A 27 -6.85 -1.54 5.77
C SER A 27 -8.28 -1.75 6.30
N ARG A 28 -9.29 -1.79 5.42
CA ARG A 28 -10.71 -1.70 5.84
C ARG A 28 -11.53 -2.97 5.58
N CYS A 29 -11.07 -3.87 4.72
CA CYS A 29 -11.85 -5.05 4.33
C CYS A 29 -11.58 -6.28 5.22
N LYS A 30 -12.39 -7.33 5.02
CA LYS A 30 -12.30 -8.64 5.72
C LYS A 30 -11.05 -9.43 5.32
N LEU A 31 -10.70 -10.43 6.12
CA LEU A 31 -9.44 -11.21 6.07
C LEU A 31 -9.01 -11.65 4.67
N ASP A 32 -9.85 -12.40 3.94
CA ASP A 32 -9.51 -12.92 2.60
C ASP A 32 -9.23 -11.80 1.58
N VAL A 33 -9.87 -10.64 1.76
CA VAL A 33 -9.66 -9.48 0.89
C VAL A 33 -8.34 -8.78 1.21
N ARG A 34 -7.88 -8.78 2.47
CA ARG A 34 -6.60 -8.14 2.85
C ARG A 34 -5.41 -8.87 2.25
N THR A 35 -5.36 -10.18 2.42
CA THR A 35 -4.29 -11.04 1.90
C THR A 35 -4.19 -10.92 0.38
N ARG A 36 -5.32 -10.99 -0.34
CA ARG A 36 -5.36 -10.81 -1.80
C ARG A 36 -5.00 -9.39 -2.23
N GLY A 37 -5.45 -8.38 -1.47
CA GLY A 37 -5.11 -6.98 -1.72
C GLY A 37 -3.62 -6.70 -1.58
N LEU A 38 -2.96 -7.28 -0.58
CA LEU A 38 -1.50 -7.22 -0.40
C LEU A 38 -0.76 -7.92 -1.52
N THR A 39 -1.18 -9.12 -1.91
CA THR A 39 -0.58 -9.84 -3.04
C THR A 39 -0.65 -9.00 -4.30
N VAL A 40 -1.81 -8.42 -4.63
CA VAL A 40 -1.95 -7.54 -5.80
C VAL A 40 -1.06 -6.29 -5.68
N LEU A 41 -0.99 -5.67 -4.50
CA LEU A 41 -0.14 -4.51 -4.26
C LEU A 41 1.34 -4.83 -4.53
N PHE A 42 1.86 -5.92 -3.98
CA PHE A 42 3.25 -6.31 -4.18
C PHE A 42 3.54 -6.80 -5.60
N GLU A 43 2.60 -7.47 -6.26
CA GLU A 43 2.75 -7.86 -7.66
C GLU A 43 2.85 -6.64 -8.59
N ILE A 44 2.08 -5.57 -8.33
CA ILE A 44 2.23 -4.30 -9.06
C ILE A 44 3.63 -3.72 -8.85
N ILE A 45 4.10 -3.67 -7.60
CA ILE A 45 5.42 -3.13 -7.26
C ILE A 45 6.52 -3.95 -7.93
N LYS A 46 6.42 -5.28 -7.90
CA LYS A 46 7.37 -6.19 -8.54
C LYS A 46 7.38 -6.06 -10.07
N THR A 47 6.20 -5.92 -10.68
CA THR A 47 6.06 -5.90 -12.15
C THR A 47 6.40 -4.54 -12.75
N HIS A 48 6.09 -3.44 -12.04
CA HIS A 48 6.19 -2.08 -12.58
C HIS A 48 7.16 -1.18 -11.82
N GLY A 49 7.71 -1.61 -10.69
CA GLY A 49 8.57 -0.80 -9.83
C GLY A 49 9.82 -0.27 -10.52
N ASP A 50 10.38 -1.02 -11.48
CA ASP A 50 11.54 -0.57 -12.28
C ASP A 50 11.24 0.69 -13.10
N SER A 51 9.96 0.95 -13.39
CA SER A 51 9.52 2.18 -14.08
C SER A 51 9.29 3.36 -13.14
N PHE A 52 9.32 3.14 -11.82
CA PHE A 52 9.02 4.18 -10.84
C PHE A 52 10.23 5.06 -10.59
N ARG A 53 9.98 6.36 -10.45
CA ARG A 53 11.02 7.34 -10.15
C ARG A 53 11.42 7.27 -8.67
N PRO A 54 12.68 7.62 -8.33
CA PRO A 54 13.16 7.60 -6.95
C PRO A 54 12.27 8.34 -5.95
N HIS A 55 11.67 9.48 -6.33
CA HIS A 55 10.78 10.24 -5.43
C HIS A 55 9.39 9.61 -5.28
N TRP A 56 8.90 8.85 -6.27
CA TRP A 56 7.65 8.10 -6.14
C TRP A 56 7.77 6.94 -5.17
N TRP A 57 8.94 6.30 -5.12
CA TRP A 57 9.23 5.29 -4.11
C TRP A 57 9.07 5.83 -2.69
N ARG A 58 9.43 7.09 -2.43
CA ARG A 58 9.23 7.72 -1.12
C ARG A 58 7.75 7.76 -0.74
N ASP A 59 6.88 8.17 -1.66
CA ASP A 59 5.43 8.19 -1.44
C ASP A 59 4.87 6.78 -1.25
N LEU A 60 5.34 5.82 -2.04
CA LEU A 60 4.97 4.40 -1.91
C LEU A 60 5.37 3.84 -0.55
N PHE A 61 6.59 4.09 -0.09
CA PHE A 61 7.02 3.64 1.23
C PHE A 61 6.19 4.24 2.35
N ASN A 62 5.76 5.50 2.24
CA ASN A 62 4.82 6.08 3.20
C ASN A 62 3.49 5.32 3.24
N ILE A 63 2.99 4.84 2.10
CA ILE A 63 1.79 3.99 2.04
C ILE A 63 2.07 2.62 2.70
N LEU A 64 3.17 1.97 2.32
CA LEU A 64 3.54 0.65 2.85
C LEU A 64 3.74 0.69 4.36
N PHE A 65 4.53 1.62 4.88
CA PHE A 65 4.74 1.78 6.32
C PHE A 65 3.45 2.04 7.07
N ARG A 66 2.49 2.75 6.45
CA ARG A 66 1.18 2.98 7.05
C ARG A 66 0.33 1.71 7.14
N ILE A 67 0.48 0.77 6.21
CA ILE A 67 -0.20 -0.54 6.25
C ILE A 67 0.37 -1.39 7.40
N PHE A 68 1.69 -1.38 7.58
CA PHE A 68 2.39 -2.18 8.59
C PHE A 68 2.63 -1.45 9.91
N ASP A 69 2.01 -0.28 10.10
CA ASP A 69 2.14 0.49 11.34
C ASP A 69 1.42 -0.23 12.49
N ILE A 70 2.22 -0.95 13.29
CA ILE A 70 1.79 -1.75 14.44
C ILE A 70 1.04 -0.89 15.47
N MET A 71 1.31 0.42 15.52
CA MET A 71 0.65 1.35 16.45
C MET A 71 -0.82 1.62 16.07
N LYS A 72 -1.28 1.15 14.90
CA LYS A 72 -2.68 1.25 14.44
C LYS A 72 -3.46 -0.07 14.54
N LEU A 73 -2.88 -1.08 15.16
CA LEU A 73 -3.55 -2.37 15.32
C LEU A 73 -4.82 -2.23 16.18
N PRO A 74 -5.85 -3.04 15.92
CA PRO A 74 -7.01 -3.12 16.80
C PRO A 74 -6.59 -3.40 18.25
N GLU A 75 -7.25 -2.75 19.21
CA GLU A 75 -6.96 -2.92 20.65
C GLU A 75 -7.28 -4.35 21.13
N HIS A 76 -8.25 -5.00 20.49
CA HIS A 76 -8.66 -6.35 20.84
C HIS A 76 -7.63 -7.38 20.35
N GLN A 77 -7.10 -8.21 21.26
CA GLN A 77 -6.01 -9.15 20.98
C GLN A 77 -6.31 -10.14 19.85
N LEU A 78 -7.58 -10.59 19.73
CA LEU A 78 -7.95 -11.54 18.67
C LEU A 78 -7.86 -10.88 17.29
N GLU A 79 -8.39 -9.67 17.15
CA GLU A 79 -8.35 -8.90 15.90
C GLU A 79 -6.91 -8.46 15.57
N LYS A 80 -6.09 -8.19 16.59
CA LYS A 80 -4.66 -7.92 16.46
C LYS A 80 -3.90 -9.13 15.90
N ASN A 81 -4.12 -10.31 16.46
CA ASN A 81 -3.48 -11.54 16.00
C ASN A 81 -3.89 -11.90 14.56
N GLU A 82 -5.16 -11.72 14.24
CA GLU A 82 -5.69 -11.91 12.90
C GLU A 82 -5.10 -10.91 11.89
N TRP A 83 -4.99 -9.64 12.27
CA TRP A 83 -4.33 -8.63 11.44
C TRP A 83 -2.86 -8.98 11.19
N MET A 84 -2.11 -9.32 12.25
CA MET A 84 -0.69 -9.68 12.12
C MET A 84 -0.51 -10.86 11.14
N THR A 85 -1.39 -11.85 11.19
CA THR A 85 -1.30 -13.05 10.33
C THR A 85 -1.64 -12.74 8.87
N THR A 86 -2.65 -11.92 8.61
CA THR A 86 -3.13 -11.67 7.24
C THR A 86 -2.47 -10.48 6.54
N THR A 87 -1.78 -9.64 7.31
CA THR A 87 -1.09 -8.44 6.81
C THR A 87 0.42 -8.56 6.99
N CYS A 88 0.92 -8.57 8.23
CA CYS A 88 2.36 -8.44 8.51
C CYS A 88 3.16 -9.70 8.22
N ASN A 89 2.64 -10.88 8.58
CA ASN A 89 3.33 -12.17 8.38
C ASN A 89 3.19 -12.70 6.95
N HIS A 90 2.25 -12.16 6.17
CA HIS A 90 1.98 -12.57 4.79
C HIS A 90 2.83 -11.82 3.77
N ALA A 91 3.30 -10.62 4.12
CA ALA A 91 4.18 -9.78 3.30
C ALA A 91 5.63 -10.26 3.35
#